data_AF-A0A238XXS9-F1
#
_entry.id   AF-A0A238XXS9-F1
#
_cell.length_a   1.000
_cell.length_b   1.000
_cell.length_c   1.000
_cell.angle_alpha   90.00
_cell.angle_beta   90.00
_cell.angle_gamma   90.00
#
_symmetry.space_group_name_H-M   'P 1'
#
loop_
_entity.id
_entity.type
_entity.pdbx_description
1 polymer ?
#
loop_
_entity_poly.entity_id
_entity_poly.type
_entity_poly.pdbx_seq_one_letter_code
_entity_poly.pdbx_strand_id
1 'polypeptide(L)'
;MLRALGLILLLLFMYACKSKQAEKNTAVKIAFIADVHLQDIFGKFQDNNYKGVKNPETGEYVNIRTMNSQLHSTRIFNENYFAFLEALNDISKRGIKQVVLPGDFSDDGQPVHVRGLKKILNKYTRKHGMSFFVTTGNHDVVRPFSQEALKTDFLGKGGKEQIISSSKNNLPEDKDQLEPIITSDIKNWGYKETINEMADFGFFPKKNDLYWETPFSTYTYEGYNFDKALKESGLQKRTYAVVNTNLSLPDASYLVEPIKGVWLLAIDANVYVPNKKLSGALDNPNDFSGASIGYNNVLIYKKHLIDWIKKVSAEARQKGKIVIAFSHYPMVDFNDDASPELKLLFGPHKMQLDRVPDEEVAQIFADAGIQIHFGGHMHINDTGVRTTAKGNTLFNIQTPSLAAYKPAYKILTIHSNSEVEVETIVVGSVSKFNNLFPFYEEEYAHLQNIKSPDIWNKDILKAKDYEDFTRWHLKELVRLRFLPEDFPVEFLAAIIKLSGKDLVQINANTAEVEQELLSNHLAIQDFESWTGFDMIFDFYRLKNADELAIPEIGKNRLKQYEMVCKQLEKSSNKNLVLWSKIVLKTMNGQPADHFKINLNTNKIDRIEP
;
A
#
# COMPACT_ATOMS: atom_id res chain seq x y z
N MET A 1 45.44 59.80 -13.55
CA MET A 1 44.08 59.24 -13.38
C MET A 1 43.77 58.06 -14.31
N LEU A 2 44.20 58.04 -15.58
CA LEU A 2 43.89 56.90 -16.48
C LEU A 2 44.48 55.54 -16.08
N ARG A 3 45.66 55.48 -15.44
CA ARG A 3 46.26 54.20 -15.01
C ARG A 3 45.53 53.53 -13.82
N ALA A 4 44.89 54.33 -12.96
CA ALA A 4 44.11 53.80 -11.84
C ALA A 4 42.76 53.25 -12.29
N LEU A 5 42.15 53.86 -13.32
CA LEU A 5 40.88 53.40 -13.89
C LEU A 5 41.01 52.04 -14.60
N GLY A 6 42.13 51.81 -15.30
CA GLY A 6 42.41 50.54 -15.96
C GLY A 6 42.60 49.37 -15.00
N LEU A 7 43.23 49.60 -13.84
CA LEU A 7 43.39 48.58 -12.80
C LEU A 7 42.05 48.23 -12.13
N ILE A 8 41.18 49.21 -11.91
CA ILE A 8 39.85 49.01 -11.33
C ILE A 8 38.95 48.23 -12.31
N LEU A 9 39.03 48.51 -13.61
CA LEU A 9 38.28 47.77 -14.63
C LEU A 9 38.73 46.31 -14.74
N LEU A 10 40.05 46.05 -14.63
CA LEU A 10 40.59 44.68 -14.65
C LEU A 10 40.18 43.88 -13.39
N LEU A 11 40.17 44.53 -12.22
CA LEU A 11 39.72 43.92 -10.97
C LEU A 11 38.21 43.61 -10.97
N LEU A 12 37.39 44.44 -11.61
CA LEU A 12 35.96 44.18 -11.79
C LEU A 12 35.69 43.03 -12.76
N PHE A 13 36.50 42.88 -13.82
CA PHE A 13 36.38 41.75 -14.76
C PHE A 13 36.77 40.41 -14.11
N MET A 14 37.78 40.41 -13.22
CA MET A 14 38.17 39.20 -12.48
C MET A 14 37.17 38.82 -11.36
N TYR A 15 36.35 39.75 -10.87
CA TYR A 15 35.25 39.45 -9.94
C TYR A 15 33.95 39.01 -10.66
N ALA A 16 33.75 39.41 -11.92
CA ALA A 16 32.61 39.00 -12.75
C ALA A 16 32.72 37.56 -13.28
N CYS A 17 33.93 36.98 -13.27
CA CYS A 17 34.19 35.58 -13.60
C CYS A 17 34.34 34.69 -12.36
N LYS A 18 33.55 34.91 -11.30
CA LYS A 18 33.21 33.77 -10.43
C LYS A 18 32.34 32.83 -11.26
N SER A 19 32.94 31.73 -11.72
CA SER A 19 32.16 30.58 -12.15
C SER A 19 31.11 30.36 -11.06
N LYS A 20 29.82 30.38 -11.45
CA LYS A 20 28.80 29.74 -10.62
C LYS A 20 29.33 28.33 -10.42
N GLN A 21 29.87 28.04 -9.24
CA GLN A 21 29.87 26.67 -8.75
C GLN A 21 28.43 26.25 -8.95
N ALA A 22 28.19 25.36 -9.91
CA ALA A 22 26.90 24.71 -10.03
C ALA A 22 26.63 24.21 -8.62
N GLU A 23 25.60 24.75 -7.98
CA GLU A 23 25.07 24.16 -6.75
C GLU A 23 25.00 22.68 -7.08
N LYS A 24 25.78 21.87 -6.36
CA LYS A 24 25.71 20.43 -6.44
C LYS A 24 24.28 20.14 -6.00
N ASN A 25 23.36 20.07 -6.96
CA ASN A 25 21.94 19.94 -6.72
C ASN A 25 21.81 18.51 -6.23
N THR A 26 21.98 18.31 -4.93
CA THR A 26 21.84 17.00 -4.31
C THR A 26 20.42 16.56 -4.59
N ALA A 27 20.28 15.48 -5.36
CA ALA A 27 19.00 14.93 -5.73
C ALA A 27 18.12 14.76 -4.49
N VAL A 28 16.88 15.21 -4.59
CA VAL A 28 15.91 15.11 -3.50
C VAL A 28 15.44 13.66 -3.42
N LYS A 29 15.45 13.08 -2.22
CA LYS A 29 14.91 11.74 -1.97
C LYS A 29 13.68 11.79 -1.08
N ILE A 30 12.65 11.04 -1.43
CA ILE A 30 11.42 10.87 -0.67
C ILE A 30 11.16 9.38 -0.51
N ALA A 31 10.90 8.92 0.71
CA ALA A 31 10.49 7.54 0.96
C ALA A 31 8.97 7.42 1.02
N PHE A 32 8.41 6.33 0.50
CA PHE A 32 7.00 5.99 0.51
C PHE A 32 6.80 4.67 1.25
N ILE A 33 6.01 4.69 2.32
CA ILE A 33 5.62 3.51 3.09
C ILE A 33 4.09 3.45 3.11
N ALA A 34 3.49 2.62 2.26
CA ALA A 34 2.04 2.43 2.23
C ALA A 34 1.61 1.30 3.16
N ASP A 35 0.34 1.34 3.57
CA ASP A 35 -0.33 0.23 4.24
C ASP A 35 0.47 -0.29 5.44
N VAL A 36 0.92 0.61 6.30
CA VAL A 36 1.69 0.25 7.51
C VAL A 36 0.84 -0.67 8.39
N HIS A 37 -0.48 -0.44 8.44
CA HIS A 37 -1.44 -1.19 9.26
C HIS A 37 -0.97 -1.33 10.70
N LEU A 38 -0.41 -0.25 11.27
CA LEU A 38 0.25 -0.35 12.56
C LEU A 38 -0.74 -0.83 13.62
N GLN A 39 -0.51 -2.04 14.14
CA GLN A 39 -1.01 -2.44 15.44
C GLN A 39 0.08 -2.10 16.46
N ASP A 40 -0.15 -1.10 17.31
CA ASP A 40 0.73 -0.84 18.45
C ASP A 40 0.59 -1.98 19.47
N ILE A 41 1.39 -3.02 19.28
CA ILE A 41 1.39 -4.23 20.12
C ILE A 41 1.80 -3.94 21.56
N PHE A 42 2.44 -2.80 21.84
CA PHE A 42 2.78 -2.33 23.20
C PHE A 42 1.85 -1.22 23.69
N GLY A 43 0.79 -0.94 22.93
CA GLY A 43 -0.22 0.06 23.23
C GLY A 43 -0.92 -0.23 24.55
N LYS A 44 -1.26 0.84 25.27
CA LYS A 44 -2.01 0.76 26.53
C LYS A 44 -3.36 1.45 26.34
N PHE A 45 -4.40 0.77 26.80
CA PHE A 45 -5.74 1.37 26.85
C PHE A 45 -5.78 2.48 27.91
N GLN A 46 -6.48 3.56 27.61
CA GLN A 46 -6.60 4.74 28.47
C GLN A 46 -7.69 4.57 29.53
N ASP A 47 -8.71 3.76 29.23
CA ASP A 47 -9.90 3.56 30.07
C ASP A 47 -10.02 2.12 30.60
N ASN A 48 -9.00 1.28 30.39
CA ASN A 48 -8.95 -0.10 30.88
C ASN A 48 -7.52 -0.49 31.31
N ASN A 49 -7.40 -1.34 32.34
CA ASN A 49 -6.11 -1.80 32.88
C ASN A 49 -5.58 -3.11 32.28
N TYR A 50 -6.30 -3.69 31.31
CA TYR A 50 -5.83 -4.85 30.56
C TYR A 50 -4.52 -4.52 29.84
N LYS A 51 -3.56 -5.44 29.91
CA LYS A 51 -2.20 -5.23 29.38
C LYS A 51 -1.87 -6.12 28.19
N GLY A 52 -2.71 -7.11 27.89
CA GLY A 52 -2.39 -8.17 26.94
C GLY A 52 -1.76 -9.40 27.59
N VAL A 53 -1.10 -10.21 26.77
CA VAL A 53 -0.36 -11.41 27.21
C VAL A 53 1.07 -11.05 27.59
N LYS A 54 1.58 -11.68 28.66
CA LYS A 54 2.93 -11.40 29.17
C LYS A 54 3.94 -12.33 28.50
N ASN A 55 4.97 -11.76 27.89
CA ASN A 55 6.12 -12.53 27.43
C ASN A 55 6.88 -13.05 28.66
N PRO A 56 7.02 -14.37 28.86
CA PRO A 56 7.71 -14.92 30.02
C PRO A 56 9.22 -14.65 30.01
N GLU A 57 9.82 -14.46 28.82
CA GLU A 57 11.25 -14.22 28.64
C GLU A 57 11.62 -12.75 28.84
N THR A 58 10.85 -11.82 28.25
CA THR A 58 11.16 -10.37 28.34
C THR A 58 10.44 -9.67 29.48
N GLY A 59 9.36 -10.25 30.00
CA GLY A 59 8.48 -9.64 30.99
C GLY A 59 7.56 -8.55 30.43
N GLU A 60 7.70 -8.19 29.15
CA GLU A 60 6.86 -7.21 28.46
C GLU A 60 5.46 -7.79 28.21
N TYR A 61 4.45 -6.93 28.23
CA TYR A 61 3.09 -7.30 27.86
C TYR A 61 2.82 -6.82 26.44
N VAL A 62 2.11 -7.65 25.65
CA VAL A 62 1.75 -7.35 24.27
C VAL A 62 0.28 -7.61 23.97
N ASN A 63 -0.32 -6.75 23.14
CA ASN A 63 -1.66 -6.89 22.57
C ASN A 63 -1.54 -7.29 21.10
N ILE A 64 -1.57 -8.59 20.81
CA ILE A 64 -1.35 -9.16 19.47
C ILE A 64 -2.59 -9.91 18.99
N ARG A 65 -2.78 -10.05 17.68
CA ARG A 65 -3.77 -10.95 17.07
C ARG A 65 -3.29 -12.39 17.12
N THR A 66 -4.22 -13.34 17.04
CA THR A 66 -3.89 -14.76 16.84
C THR A 66 -3.19 -14.98 15.50
N MET A 67 -2.29 -15.97 15.44
CA MET A 67 -1.69 -16.44 14.19
C MET A 67 -2.77 -16.91 13.23
N ASN A 68 -3.82 -17.57 13.73
CA ASN A 68 -4.97 -17.95 12.91
C ASN A 68 -5.58 -16.74 12.17
N SER A 69 -5.80 -15.61 12.85
CA SER A 69 -6.28 -14.38 12.21
C SER A 69 -5.30 -13.83 11.18
N GLN A 70 -3.98 -13.85 11.49
CA GLN A 70 -2.96 -13.40 10.53
C GLN A 70 -3.02 -14.22 9.23
N LEU A 71 -3.11 -15.55 9.30
CA LEU A 71 -3.06 -16.43 8.13
C LEU A 71 -4.32 -16.40 7.25
N HIS A 72 -5.42 -15.85 7.75
CA HIS A 72 -6.65 -15.60 6.98
C HIS A 72 -6.77 -14.14 6.50
N SER A 73 -5.82 -13.29 6.89
CA SER A 73 -5.80 -11.88 6.52
C SER A 73 -4.77 -11.62 5.41
N THR A 74 -5.06 -10.65 4.54
CA THR A 74 -4.06 -10.10 3.60
C THR A 74 -3.02 -9.22 4.31
N ARG A 75 -3.08 -9.13 5.64
CA ARG A 75 -2.23 -8.33 6.52
C ARG A 75 -1.66 -9.20 7.63
N ILE A 76 -0.37 -9.11 7.83
CA ILE A 76 0.31 -9.49 9.07
C ILE A 76 0.05 -8.36 10.07
N PHE A 77 -0.62 -8.70 11.17
CA PHE A 77 -1.09 -7.73 12.14
C PHE A 77 -0.05 -7.34 13.18
N ASN A 78 0.88 -8.24 13.51
CA ASN A 78 1.71 -8.09 14.69
C ASN A 78 3.16 -7.71 14.35
N GLU A 79 3.81 -8.49 13.47
CA GLU A 79 5.24 -8.33 13.16
C GLU A 79 5.54 -7.06 12.36
N ASN A 80 4.55 -6.53 11.64
CA ASN A 80 4.65 -5.28 10.90
C ASN A 80 5.01 -4.09 11.82
N TYR A 81 4.72 -4.15 13.13
CA TYR A 81 5.23 -3.18 14.11
C TYR A 81 6.76 -3.08 14.07
N PHE A 82 7.46 -4.22 14.05
CA PHE A 82 8.92 -4.24 14.00
C PHE A 82 9.43 -3.87 12.60
N ALA A 83 8.75 -4.32 11.55
CA ALA A 83 9.10 -4.00 10.16
C ALA A 83 9.02 -2.48 9.90
N PHE A 84 7.99 -1.81 10.43
CA PHE A 84 7.85 -0.36 10.32
C PHE A 84 9.00 0.39 10.99
N LEU A 85 9.43 -0.05 12.18
CA LEU A 85 10.58 0.54 12.85
C LEU A 85 11.89 0.31 12.06
N GLU A 86 12.08 -0.87 11.47
CA GLU A 86 13.27 -1.14 10.67
C GLU A 86 13.28 -0.34 9.37
N ALA A 87 12.14 -0.19 8.69
CA ALA A 87 12.01 0.68 7.53
C ALA A 87 12.38 2.13 7.87
N LEU A 88 11.85 2.69 8.96
CA LEU A 88 12.23 4.04 9.42
C LEU A 88 13.70 4.15 9.81
N ASN A 89 14.29 3.12 10.41
CA ASN A 89 15.72 3.08 10.70
C ASN A 89 16.55 3.09 9.41
N ASP A 90 16.18 2.29 8.42
CA ASP A 90 16.87 2.21 7.14
C ASP A 90 16.78 3.54 6.37
N ILE A 91 15.59 4.13 6.26
CA ILE A 91 15.37 5.47 5.68
C ILE A 91 16.25 6.50 6.39
N SER A 92 16.36 6.44 7.72
CA SER A 92 17.24 7.33 8.47
C SER A 92 18.72 7.10 8.15
N LYS A 93 19.17 5.84 8.03
CA LYS A 93 20.56 5.50 7.69
C LYS A 93 20.91 6.02 6.30
N ARG A 94 19.96 6.00 5.37
CA ARG A 94 20.06 6.57 4.02
C ARG A 94 20.01 8.11 3.97
N GLY A 95 19.79 8.76 5.12
CA GLY A 95 19.75 10.23 5.22
C GLY A 95 18.49 10.88 4.65
N ILE A 96 17.46 10.10 4.31
CA ILE A 96 16.21 10.59 3.74
C ILE A 96 15.39 11.27 4.85
N LYS A 97 14.89 12.47 4.56
CA LYS A 97 14.12 13.27 5.53
C LYS A 97 12.63 13.23 5.26
N GLN A 98 12.21 13.17 4.00
CA GLN A 98 10.80 13.28 3.63
C GLN A 98 10.23 11.88 3.49
N VAL A 99 9.18 11.58 4.26
CA VAL A 99 8.54 10.27 4.29
C VAL A 99 7.04 10.45 4.08
N VAL A 100 6.49 9.75 3.12
CA VAL A 100 5.07 9.80 2.73
C VAL A 100 4.42 8.48 3.10
N LEU A 101 3.22 8.53 3.69
CA LEU A 101 2.40 7.36 4.01
C LEU A 101 1.08 7.44 3.20
N PRO A 102 0.99 6.73 2.05
CA PRO A 102 -0.21 6.64 1.21
C PRO A 102 -1.38 5.86 1.83
N GLY A 103 -1.86 6.29 3.00
CA GLY A 103 -3.00 5.68 3.68
C GLY A 103 -2.70 4.35 4.38
N ASP A 104 -3.71 3.87 5.09
CA ASP A 104 -3.73 2.66 5.93
C ASP A 104 -2.53 2.60 6.87
N PHE A 105 -2.30 3.69 7.58
CA PHE A 105 -1.20 3.81 8.52
C PHE A 105 -1.49 3.12 9.87
N SER A 106 -2.74 2.81 10.18
CA SER A 106 -3.20 2.23 11.45
C SER A 106 -4.14 1.03 11.26
N ASP A 107 -4.20 0.10 12.22
CA ASP A 107 -5.23 -0.93 12.23
C ASP A 107 -6.60 -0.32 12.59
N ASP A 108 -7.49 -0.26 11.61
CA ASP A 108 -8.89 0.18 11.68
C ASP A 108 -9.13 1.54 12.38
N GLY A 109 -8.18 2.47 12.30
CA GLY A 109 -8.30 3.82 12.85
C GLY A 109 -8.47 3.79 14.36
N GLN A 110 -7.99 2.72 15.02
CA GLN A 110 -8.24 2.52 16.43
C GLN A 110 -7.41 3.49 17.27
N PRO A 111 -8.01 4.18 18.26
CA PRO A 111 -7.36 5.21 19.06
C PRO A 111 -6.00 4.80 19.62
N VAL A 112 -5.88 3.58 20.15
CA VAL A 112 -4.62 3.05 20.69
C VAL A 112 -3.51 3.00 19.65
N HIS A 113 -3.84 2.62 18.42
CA HIS A 113 -2.89 2.42 17.34
C HIS A 113 -2.51 3.75 16.66
N VAL A 114 -3.48 4.66 16.46
CA VAL A 114 -3.22 6.01 15.93
C VAL A 114 -2.29 6.80 16.86
N ARG A 115 -2.52 6.73 18.18
CA ARG A 115 -1.60 7.35 19.17
C ARG A 115 -0.23 6.70 19.19
N GLY A 116 -0.17 5.37 19.05
CA GLY A 116 1.08 4.62 18.92
C GLY A 116 1.91 5.07 17.72
N LEU A 117 1.27 5.17 16.56
CA LEU A 117 1.88 5.67 15.33
C LEU A 117 2.40 7.11 15.52
N LYS A 118 1.56 8.03 16.00
CA LYS A 118 1.97 9.42 16.27
C LYS A 118 3.20 9.48 17.18
N LYS A 119 3.26 8.66 18.22
CA LYS A 119 4.41 8.59 19.13
C LYS A 119 5.68 8.13 18.41
N ILE A 120 5.58 7.12 17.53
CA ILE A 120 6.69 6.65 16.70
C ILE A 120 7.14 7.76 15.75
N LEU A 121 6.24 8.32 14.95
CA LEU A 121 6.58 9.38 13.98
C LEU A 121 7.26 10.57 14.67
N ASN A 122 6.68 11.07 15.76
CA ASN A 122 7.27 12.16 16.54
C ASN A 122 8.66 11.85 17.10
N LYS A 123 8.94 10.59 17.46
CA LYS A 123 10.28 10.15 17.87
C LYS A 123 11.26 10.27 16.71
N TYR A 124 10.89 9.84 15.51
CA TYR A 124 11.76 9.95 14.32
C TYR A 124 11.91 11.39 13.85
N THR A 125 10.88 12.22 13.94
CA THR A 125 10.97 13.67 13.71
C THR A 125 12.02 14.30 14.62
N ARG A 126 11.94 14.07 15.94
CA ARG A 126 12.88 14.67 16.91
C ARG A 126 14.30 14.14 16.79
N LYS A 127 14.46 12.82 16.59
CA LYS A 127 15.77 12.17 16.63
C LYS A 127 16.51 12.24 15.29
N HIS A 128 15.78 12.18 14.18
CA HIS A 128 16.35 12.04 12.84
C HIS A 128 15.98 13.20 11.90
N GLY A 129 15.17 14.16 12.35
CA GLY A 129 14.77 15.32 11.53
C GLY A 129 13.85 14.95 10.37
N MET A 130 13.13 13.83 10.47
CA MET A 130 12.19 13.40 9.44
C MET A 130 10.91 14.24 9.44
N SER A 131 10.36 14.47 8.26
CA SER A 131 9.05 15.07 8.05
C SER A 131 8.13 14.04 7.41
N PHE A 132 6.96 13.84 8.02
CA PHE A 132 5.96 12.88 7.58
C PHE A 132 4.76 13.57 6.94
N PHE A 133 4.28 13.00 5.84
CA PHE A 133 3.09 13.44 5.10
C PHE A 133 2.19 12.24 4.90
N VAL A 134 0.98 12.29 5.45
CA VAL A 134 0.02 11.18 5.38
C VAL A 134 -1.23 11.60 4.63
N THR A 135 -1.92 10.60 4.06
CA THR A 135 -3.33 10.70 3.67
C THR A 135 -4.09 9.57 4.37
N THR A 136 -5.41 9.55 4.31
CA THR A 136 -6.23 8.48 4.89
C THR A 136 -6.38 7.31 3.93
N GLY A 137 -6.32 6.09 4.44
CA GLY A 137 -6.83 4.90 3.76
C GLY A 137 -8.16 4.41 4.35
N ASN A 138 -8.68 3.30 3.83
CA ASN A 138 -9.99 2.78 4.24
C ASN A 138 -9.98 2.13 5.63
N HIS A 139 -8.81 1.80 6.17
CA HIS A 139 -8.66 1.34 7.55
C HIS A 139 -8.44 2.50 8.51
N ASP A 140 -7.79 3.60 8.11
CA ASP A 140 -7.60 4.76 9.02
C ASP A 140 -8.90 5.50 9.36
N VAL A 141 -9.83 5.50 8.42
CA VAL A 141 -11.18 6.05 8.57
C VAL A 141 -12.16 5.04 7.96
N VAL A 142 -12.54 4.03 8.75
CA VAL A 142 -13.43 2.94 8.32
C VAL A 142 -14.80 3.47 7.85
N ARG A 143 -15.27 4.51 8.53
CA ARG A 143 -16.51 5.25 8.28
C ARG A 143 -16.27 6.73 8.54
N PRO A 144 -17.06 7.65 7.98
CA PRO A 144 -16.76 9.08 8.10
C PRO A 144 -16.85 9.60 9.54
N PHE A 145 -17.56 8.89 10.41
CA PHE A 145 -17.78 9.22 11.82
C PHE A 145 -17.36 8.06 12.72
N SER A 146 -17.02 8.37 13.97
CA SER A 146 -16.61 7.36 14.94
C SER A 146 -17.74 6.35 15.21
N GLN A 147 -17.37 5.07 15.34
CA GLN A 147 -18.30 3.99 15.63
C GLN A 147 -17.77 3.01 16.68
N GLU A 148 -18.71 2.31 17.31
CA GLU A 148 -18.37 1.16 18.16
C GLU A 148 -17.74 0.04 17.31
N ALA A 149 -16.82 -0.70 17.91
CA ALA A 149 -16.10 -1.78 17.26
C ALA A 149 -15.90 -2.98 18.20
N LEU A 150 -15.80 -4.15 17.58
CA LEU A 150 -15.61 -5.43 18.24
C LEU A 150 -14.51 -6.20 17.51
N LYS A 151 -13.59 -6.77 18.27
CA LYS A 151 -12.56 -7.68 17.79
C LYS A 151 -12.57 -8.94 18.64
N THR A 152 -12.69 -10.09 18.02
CA THR A 152 -12.78 -11.39 18.70
C THR A 152 -11.46 -12.16 18.69
N ASP A 153 -10.45 -11.64 18.01
CA ASP A 153 -9.29 -12.38 17.52
C ASP A 153 -7.96 -11.86 18.09
N PHE A 154 -8.00 -11.11 19.21
CA PHE A 154 -6.77 -10.88 19.98
C PHE A 154 -6.33 -12.17 20.65
N LEU A 155 -5.03 -12.36 20.83
CA LEU A 155 -4.50 -13.48 21.58
C LEU A 155 -4.57 -13.20 23.08
N GLY A 156 -5.18 -14.12 23.81
CA GLY A 156 -5.37 -14.09 25.25
C GLY A 156 -4.59 -15.18 25.98
N LYS A 157 -4.86 -15.27 27.28
CA LYS A 157 -4.19 -16.23 28.18
C LYS A 157 -4.46 -17.68 27.75
N GLY A 158 -3.42 -18.53 27.77
CA GLY A 158 -3.59 -19.95 27.46
C GLY A 158 -3.67 -20.25 25.97
N GLY A 159 -3.25 -19.32 25.10
CA GLY A 159 -3.40 -19.44 23.64
C GLY A 159 -4.82 -19.28 23.14
N LYS A 160 -5.76 -18.87 24.01
CA LYS A 160 -7.17 -18.64 23.68
C LYS A 160 -7.37 -17.29 23.00
N GLU A 161 -8.47 -17.16 22.27
CA GLU A 161 -8.94 -15.86 21.78
C GLU A 161 -9.42 -14.96 22.93
N GLN A 162 -9.14 -13.67 22.80
CA GLN A 162 -9.55 -12.60 23.70
C GLN A 162 -10.43 -11.62 22.93
N ILE A 163 -11.68 -11.48 23.37
CA ILE A 163 -12.56 -10.45 22.85
C ILE A 163 -12.17 -9.09 23.43
N ILE A 164 -12.04 -8.08 22.56
CA ILE A 164 -11.91 -6.67 22.93
C ILE A 164 -12.99 -5.88 22.18
N SER A 165 -13.83 -5.17 22.92
CA SER A 165 -14.98 -4.43 22.40
C SER A 165 -15.04 -3.03 22.98
N SER A 166 -15.57 -2.08 22.23
CA SER A 166 -15.87 -0.74 22.76
C SER A 166 -17.22 -0.66 23.47
N SER A 167 -18.05 -1.70 23.34
CA SER A 167 -19.38 -1.78 23.95
C SER A 167 -19.64 -3.14 24.57
N LYS A 168 -20.50 -3.16 25.61
CA LYS A 168 -21.02 -4.40 26.23
C LYS A 168 -22.13 -5.06 25.41
N ASN A 169 -22.63 -4.38 24.38
CA ASN A 169 -23.74 -4.86 23.58
C ASN A 169 -23.26 -5.83 22.49
N ASN A 170 -24.10 -6.83 22.16
CA ASN A 170 -23.87 -7.78 21.06
C ASN A 170 -22.54 -8.55 21.17
N LEU A 171 -22.10 -8.85 22.39
CA LEU A 171 -20.97 -9.74 22.62
C LEU A 171 -21.41 -11.19 22.37
N PRO A 172 -20.57 -12.04 21.75
CA PRO A 172 -20.81 -13.47 21.66
C PRO A 172 -21.05 -14.08 23.04
N GLU A 173 -22.05 -14.94 23.18
CA GLU A 173 -22.30 -15.72 24.39
C GLU A 173 -21.73 -17.13 24.21
N ASP A 174 -20.54 -17.38 24.76
CA ASP A 174 -19.94 -18.71 24.81
C ASP A 174 -19.29 -18.94 26.18
N LYS A 175 -19.51 -20.13 26.73
CA LYS A 175 -19.08 -20.50 28.08
C LYS A 175 -17.57 -20.73 28.19
N ASP A 176 -16.89 -21.00 27.07
CA ASP A 176 -15.46 -21.35 27.05
C ASP A 176 -14.53 -20.18 26.69
N GLN A 177 -15.11 -19.01 26.42
CA GLN A 177 -14.39 -17.77 26.07
C GLN A 177 -13.82 -17.04 27.29
N LEU A 178 -12.76 -16.26 27.07
CA LEU A 178 -12.23 -15.34 28.08
C LEU A 178 -13.18 -14.16 28.28
N GLU A 179 -13.21 -13.59 29.49
CA GLU A 179 -14.01 -12.40 29.79
C GLU A 179 -13.66 -11.26 28.80
N PRO A 180 -14.64 -10.70 28.07
CA PRO A 180 -14.40 -9.63 27.13
C PRO A 180 -13.81 -8.37 27.79
N ILE A 181 -12.81 -7.76 27.13
CA ILE A 181 -12.25 -6.48 27.56
C ILE A 181 -13.04 -5.35 26.93
N ILE A 182 -13.58 -4.46 27.76
CA ILE A 182 -14.34 -3.30 27.30
C ILE A 182 -13.48 -2.04 27.36
N THR A 183 -13.26 -1.41 26.21
CA THR A 183 -12.44 -0.19 26.08
C THR A 183 -12.84 0.65 24.87
N SER A 184 -13.00 1.95 25.06
CA SER A 184 -13.25 2.90 23.96
C SER A 184 -12.08 3.03 22.99
N ASP A 185 -10.89 2.53 23.35
CA ASP A 185 -9.69 2.62 22.53
C ASP A 185 -9.66 1.65 21.34
N ILE A 186 -10.63 0.73 21.24
CA ILE A 186 -10.79 -0.16 20.09
C ILE A 186 -11.82 0.35 19.07
N LYS A 187 -12.53 1.46 19.37
CA LYS A 187 -13.47 2.11 18.44
C LYS A 187 -12.79 2.39 17.10
N ASN A 188 -13.55 2.41 16.01
CA ASN A 188 -13.02 2.98 14.77
C ASN A 188 -13.27 4.49 14.80
N TRP A 189 -12.22 5.29 14.75
CA TRP A 189 -12.36 6.73 14.63
C TRP A 189 -12.82 7.15 13.23
N GLY A 190 -13.59 8.24 13.20
CA GLY A 190 -13.96 8.92 11.97
C GLY A 190 -12.92 9.96 11.56
N TYR A 191 -13.26 10.77 10.54
CA TYR A 191 -12.37 11.81 10.04
C TYR A 191 -11.94 12.80 11.12
N LYS A 192 -12.87 13.23 11.98
CA LYS A 192 -12.61 14.28 12.97
C LYS A 192 -11.50 13.87 13.94
N GLU A 193 -11.59 12.68 14.51
CA GLU A 193 -10.66 12.21 15.52
C GLU A 193 -9.31 11.84 14.88
N THR A 194 -9.34 11.09 13.77
CA THR A 194 -8.12 10.66 13.06
C THR A 194 -7.30 11.86 12.55
N ILE A 195 -7.92 12.83 11.87
CA ILE A 195 -7.22 14.01 11.33
C ILE A 195 -6.66 14.89 12.45
N ASN A 196 -7.40 15.06 13.55
CA ASN A 196 -6.92 15.88 14.67
C ASN A 196 -5.76 15.21 15.42
N GLU A 197 -5.80 13.89 15.62
CA GLU A 197 -4.70 13.19 16.29
C GLU A 197 -3.43 13.24 15.43
N MET A 198 -3.58 13.12 14.11
CA MET A 198 -2.50 13.11 13.11
C MET A 198 -2.22 14.49 12.48
N ALA A 199 -2.68 15.58 13.10
CA ALA A 199 -2.68 16.92 12.51
C ALA A 199 -1.32 17.39 11.97
N ASP A 200 -0.25 17.08 12.72
CA ASP A 200 1.12 17.47 12.42
C ASP A 200 1.75 16.65 11.28
N PHE A 201 1.03 15.78 10.57
CA PHE A 201 1.59 14.95 9.50
C PHE A 201 1.03 15.30 8.13
N GLY A 202 0.88 16.61 7.88
CA GLY A 202 0.49 17.19 6.59
C GLY A 202 -0.96 17.65 6.51
N PHE A 203 -1.86 17.09 7.34
CA PHE A 203 -3.26 17.48 7.36
C PHE A 203 -3.50 18.96 7.74
N PHE A 204 -2.56 19.59 8.45
CA PHE A 204 -2.58 21.01 8.77
C PHE A 204 -1.25 21.66 8.36
N PRO A 205 -1.27 22.97 8.01
CA PRO A 205 -0.06 23.69 7.65
C PRO A 205 0.89 23.77 8.84
N LYS A 206 2.20 23.78 8.56
CA LYS A 206 3.26 24.07 9.52
C LYS A 206 3.99 25.35 9.15
N LYS A 207 4.62 25.97 10.16
CA LYS A 207 5.41 27.20 9.98
C LYS A 207 6.60 27.05 9.02
N ASN A 208 7.10 25.82 8.87
CA ASN A 208 8.24 25.53 8.00
C ASN A 208 7.83 25.08 6.60
N ASP A 209 6.53 24.94 6.32
CA ASP A 209 6.05 24.66 4.97
C ASP A 209 6.20 25.94 4.12
N LEU A 210 6.68 25.80 2.88
CA LEU A 210 6.79 26.94 1.96
C LEU A 210 5.43 27.30 1.35
N TYR A 211 4.56 26.30 1.23
CA TYR A 211 3.20 26.43 0.77
C TYR A 211 2.36 25.30 1.34
N TRP A 212 1.09 25.58 1.62
CA TRP A 212 0.10 24.58 1.96
C TRP A 212 -1.26 25.07 1.49
N GLU A 213 -2.09 24.21 0.92
CA GLU A 213 -3.49 24.53 0.59
C GLU A 213 -4.37 23.27 0.58
N THR A 214 -5.67 23.47 0.43
CA THR A 214 -6.70 22.44 0.24
C THR A 214 -7.60 22.84 -0.94
N PRO A 215 -8.47 21.94 -1.42
CA PRO A 215 -9.50 22.31 -2.41
C PRO A 215 -10.40 23.49 -2.00
N PHE A 216 -10.43 23.83 -0.70
CA PHE A 216 -11.30 24.84 -0.10
C PHE A 216 -10.56 26.13 0.28
N SER A 217 -9.25 26.20 0.01
CA SER A 217 -8.45 27.38 0.30
C SER A 217 -8.78 28.53 -0.65
N THR A 218 -8.84 29.75 -0.11
CA THR A 218 -9.24 30.97 -0.86
C THR A 218 -8.06 31.84 -1.29
N TYR A 219 -6.84 31.49 -0.87
CA TYR A 219 -5.61 32.16 -1.27
C TYR A 219 -4.96 31.49 -2.48
N THR A 220 -3.98 32.19 -3.05
CA THR A 220 -3.06 31.65 -4.05
C THR A 220 -1.68 31.47 -3.43
N TYR A 221 -0.75 30.87 -4.18
CA TYR A 221 0.65 30.75 -3.82
C TYR A 221 1.29 32.07 -3.36
N GLU A 222 1.10 33.16 -4.09
CA GLU A 222 1.64 34.49 -3.76
C GLU A 222 1.00 35.08 -2.50
N GLY A 223 -0.27 34.76 -2.26
CA GLY A 223 -1.03 35.20 -1.10
C GLY A 223 -0.88 34.28 0.11
N TYR A 224 -0.01 33.28 0.06
CA TYR A 224 0.20 32.34 1.16
C TYR A 224 0.79 33.02 2.38
N ASN A 225 0.19 32.72 3.53
CA ASN A 225 0.73 33.01 4.84
C ASN A 225 0.25 31.91 5.77
N PHE A 226 1.15 31.40 6.62
CA PHE A 226 0.87 30.39 7.62
C PHE A 226 -0.40 30.70 8.45
N ASP A 227 -0.54 31.93 8.96
CA ASP A 227 -1.71 32.28 9.80
C ASP A 227 -3.03 32.25 9.02
N LYS A 228 -2.99 32.55 7.71
CA LYS A 228 -4.17 32.47 6.84
C LYS A 228 -4.50 31.01 6.55
N ALA A 229 -3.50 30.22 6.17
CA ALA A 229 -3.64 28.79 5.91
C ALA A 229 -4.20 28.05 7.15
N LEU A 230 -3.67 28.34 8.34
CA LEU A 230 -4.12 27.74 9.60
C LEU A 230 -5.58 28.08 9.93
N LYS A 231 -6.04 29.29 9.59
CA LYS A 231 -7.45 29.68 9.77
C LYS A 231 -8.38 28.95 8.80
N GLU A 232 -7.90 28.59 7.61
CA GLU A 232 -8.67 27.90 6.57
C GLU A 232 -8.56 26.37 6.66
N SER A 233 -7.59 25.84 7.41
CA SER A 233 -7.32 24.40 7.49
C SER A 233 -8.30 23.60 8.37
N GLY A 234 -9.16 24.26 9.14
CA GLY A 234 -10.14 23.60 10.02
C GLY A 234 -11.11 22.70 9.25
N LEU A 235 -11.36 21.50 9.77
CA LEU A 235 -12.12 20.45 9.07
C LEU A 235 -13.54 20.89 8.66
N GLN A 236 -14.19 21.72 9.46
CA GLN A 236 -15.50 22.31 9.18
C GLN A 236 -15.54 23.22 7.94
N LYS A 237 -14.39 23.67 7.46
CA LYS A 237 -14.25 24.45 6.21
C LYS A 237 -13.82 23.58 5.04
N ARG A 238 -13.56 22.30 5.28
CA ARG A 238 -13.05 21.31 4.32
C ARG A 238 -14.08 20.22 4.12
N THR A 239 -15.29 20.62 3.74
CA THR A 239 -16.41 19.71 3.56
C THR A 239 -17.00 19.84 2.17
N TYR A 240 -17.52 18.74 1.66
CA TYR A 240 -18.25 18.69 0.40
C TYR A 240 -19.65 18.13 0.65
N ALA A 241 -20.61 18.58 -0.15
CA ALA A 241 -21.98 18.07 -0.09
C ALA A 241 -22.04 16.65 -0.68
N VAL A 242 -22.68 15.72 0.03
CA VAL A 242 -22.87 14.36 -0.49
C VAL A 242 -24.04 14.35 -1.46
N VAL A 243 -23.75 13.97 -2.71
CA VAL A 243 -24.72 13.94 -3.83
C VAL A 243 -26.02 13.25 -3.42
N ASN A 244 -27.16 13.87 -3.78
CA ASN A 244 -28.52 13.39 -3.48
C ASN A 244 -28.87 13.30 -1.98
N THR A 245 -28.16 14.01 -1.11
CA THR A 245 -28.48 14.11 0.32
C THR A 245 -28.34 15.56 0.81
N ASN A 246 -28.81 15.83 2.03
CA ASN A 246 -28.55 17.10 2.73
C ASN A 246 -27.35 17.01 3.68
N LEU A 247 -26.53 15.97 3.56
CA LEU A 247 -25.36 15.74 4.41
C LEU A 247 -24.11 16.33 3.77
N SER A 248 -23.11 16.62 4.59
CA SER A 248 -21.78 17.02 4.15
C SER A 248 -20.74 16.16 4.85
N LEU A 249 -19.69 15.78 4.12
CA LEU A 249 -18.60 14.99 4.67
C LEU A 249 -17.28 15.77 4.59
N PRO A 250 -16.34 15.54 5.53
CA PRO A 250 -15.00 16.08 5.44
C PRO A 250 -14.20 15.52 4.26
N ASP A 251 -13.25 16.31 3.78
CA ASP A 251 -12.25 15.90 2.80
C ASP A 251 -10.83 16.18 3.33
N ALA A 252 -10.02 15.12 3.42
CA ALA A 252 -8.70 15.16 4.01
C ALA A 252 -7.60 15.59 3.03
N SER A 253 -7.92 15.89 1.76
CA SER A 253 -6.95 16.27 0.73
C SER A 253 -6.24 17.59 1.03
N TYR A 254 -4.96 17.67 0.67
CA TYR A 254 -4.13 18.88 0.79
C TYR A 254 -2.95 18.84 -0.18
N LEU A 255 -2.40 20.02 -0.46
CA LEU A 255 -1.14 20.22 -1.17
C LEU A 255 -0.15 20.84 -0.19
N VAL A 256 1.12 20.41 -0.24
CA VAL A 256 2.19 21.02 0.57
C VAL A 256 3.48 21.15 -0.25
N GLU A 257 4.21 22.25 -0.07
CA GLU A 257 5.58 22.43 -0.54
C GLU A 257 6.54 22.36 0.65
N PRO A 258 7.00 21.16 1.04
CA PRO A 258 7.86 21.01 2.21
C PRO A 258 9.31 21.39 1.94
N ILE A 259 9.71 21.39 0.66
CA ILE A 259 11.02 21.81 0.16
C ILE A 259 10.82 22.52 -1.17
N LYS A 260 11.70 23.48 -1.45
CA LYS A 260 11.57 24.34 -2.63
C LYS A 260 11.55 23.51 -3.91
N GLY A 261 10.51 23.68 -4.71
CA GLY A 261 10.38 23.05 -6.03
C GLY A 261 9.57 21.76 -6.05
N VAL A 262 9.29 21.14 -4.90
CA VAL A 262 8.59 19.85 -4.81
C VAL A 262 7.25 20.03 -4.12
N TRP A 263 6.19 19.72 -4.84
CA TRP A 263 4.82 19.72 -4.33
C TRP A 263 4.37 18.29 -4.06
N LEU A 264 3.94 18.02 -2.83
CA LEU A 264 3.28 16.78 -2.46
C LEU A 264 1.77 17.00 -2.45
N LEU A 265 1.07 16.28 -3.31
CA LEU A 265 -0.38 16.38 -3.48
C LEU A 265 -1.04 15.14 -2.85
N ALA A 266 -1.55 15.31 -1.62
CA ALA A 266 -2.26 14.27 -0.89
C ALA A 266 -3.74 14.27 -1.32
N ILE A 267 -4.20 13.16 -1.89
CA ILE A 267 -5.59 13.01 -2.32
C ILE A 267 -6.31 12.05 -1.37
N ASP A 268 -7.38 12.52 -0.75
CA ASP A 268 -8.30 11.70 0.02
C ASP A 268 -9.34 11.08 -0.92
N ALA A 269 -9.00 9.90 -1.42
CA ALA A 269 -9.85 9.11 -2.28
C ALA A 269 -10.78 8.15 -1.50
N ASN A 270 -10.89 8.27 -0.16
CA ASN A 270 -11.94 7.58 0.57
C ASN A 270 -13.29 8.18 0.17
N VAL A 271 -14.23 7.31 -0.23
CA VAL A 271 -15.59 7.70 -0.55
C VAL A 271 -16.59 6.82 0.18
N TYR A 272 -17.47 7.46 0.92
CA TYR A 272 -18.54 6.82 1.68
C TYR A 272 -19.87 7.06 0.96
N VAL A 273 -20.37 6.03 0.29
CA VAL A 273 -21.61 6.10 -0.48
C VAL A 273 -22.80 6.13 0.48
N PRO A 274 -23.72 7.10 0.39
CA PRO A 274 -24.88 7.16 1.28
C PRO A 274 -25.81 5.96 1.05
N ASN A 275 -26.36 5.42 2.13
CA ASN A 275 -27.38 4.38 2.05
C ASN A 275 -28.67 4.92 1.43
N LYS A 276 -29.43 4.04 0.75
CA LYS A 276 -30.72 4.40 0.14
C LYS A 276 -31.71 5.03 1.13
N LYS A 277 -31.65 4.59 2.39
CA LYS A 277 -32.43 5.13 3.50
C LYS A 277 -31.48 5.56 4.60
N LEU A 278 -31.45 6.86 4.85
CA LEU A 278 -30.69 7.47 5.94
C LEU A 278 -31.51 7.41 7.22
N SER A 279 -30.83 7.31 8.36
CA SER A 279 -31.45 7.27 9.68
C SER A 279 -32.08 8.59 10.11
N GLY A 280 -31.58 9.71 9.57
CA GLY A 280 -31.95 11.07 10.00
C GLY A 280 -31.21 11.55 11.25
N ALA A 281 -30.36 10.72 11.85
CA ALA A 281 -29.47 11.14 12.93
C ALA A 281 -28.26 11.91 12.38
N LEU A 282 -27.80 12.90 13.14
CA LEU A 282 -26.56 13.62 12.83
C LEU A 282 -25.37 12.67 12.99
N ASP A 283 -24.40 12.77 12.07
CA ASP A 283 -23.11 12.08 12.12
C ASP A 283 -23.20 10.56 12.35
N ASN A 284 -24.25 9.90 11.81
CA ASN A 284 -24.40 8.45 11.96
C ASN A 284 -23.48 7.69 10.98
N PRO A 285 -22.47 6.94 11.46
CA PRO A 285 -21.56 6.18 10.59
C PRO A 285 -22.27 5.10 9.77
N ASN A 286 -23.39 4.57 10.28
CA ASN A 286 -24.17 3.51 9.61
C ASN A 286 -25.03 4.02 8.46
N ASP A 287 -25.08 5.33 8.22
CA ASP A 287 -25.81 5.92 7.09
C ASP A 287 -25.03 5.87 5.77
N PHE A 288 -23.79 5.39 5.80
CA PHE A 288 -22.92 5.32 4.64
C PHE A 288 -22.46 3.89 4.36
N SER A 289 -21.69 3.67 3.28
CA SER A 289 -20.90 2.48 2.97
C SER A 289 -19.49 2.56 3.59
N GLY A 290 -18.75 1.45 3.57
CA GLY A 290 -17.29 1.51 3.76
C GLY A 290 -16.63 2.11 2.52
N ALA A 291 -15.36 2.50 2.64
CA ALA A 291 -14.58 3.10 1.54
C ALA A 291 -13.72 2.06 0.82
N SER A 292 -14.29 1.03 0.18
CA SER A 292 -13.46 -0.03 -0.44
C SER A 292 -13.10 0.21 -1.91
N ILE A 293 -13.81 1.09 -2.63
CA ILE A 293 -13.74 1.19 -4.11
C ILE A 293 -12.77 2.28 -4.58
N GLY A 294 -12.56 3.34 -3.81
CA GLY A 294 -11.65 4.43 -4.19
C GLY A 294 -12.12 5.25 -5.39
N TYR A 295 -11.28 5.36 -6.43
CA TYR A 295 -11.40 6.37 -7.48
C TYR A 295 -12.65 6.29 -8.35
N ASN A 296 -13.20 5.10 -8.61
CA ASN A 296 -14.46 5.00 -9.37
C ASN A 296 -15.58 5.81 -8.68
N ASN A 297 -15.60 5.81 -7.34
CA ASN A 297 -16.53 6.62 -6.57
C ASN A 297 -16.12 8.10 -6.47
N VAL A 298 -14.82 8.42 -6.57
CA VAL A 298 -14.35 9.83 -6.59
C VAL A 298 -14.96 10.57 -7.79
N LEU A 299 -15.01 9.91 -8.95
CA LEU A 299 -15.61 10.47 -10.16
C LEU A 299 -17.10 10.82 -10.00
N ILE A 300 -17.79 10.22 -9.02
CA ILE A 300 -19.21 10.45 -8.76
C ILE A 300 -19.39 11.48 -7.64
N TYR A 301 -18.73 11.28 -6.50
CA TYR A 301 -19.04 11.96 -5.23
C TYR A 301 -18.06 13.07 -4.85
N LYS A 302 -16.84 13.09 -5.40
CA LYS A 302 -15.77 14.05 -5.04
C LYS A 302 -15.20 14.79 -6.26
N LYS A 303 -16.07 15.17 -7.21
CA LYS A 303 -15.67 15.82 -8.47
C LYS A 303 -14.88 17.12 -8.29
N HIS A 304 -15.08 17.83 -7.17
CA HIS A 304 -14.32 19.04 -6.83
C HIS A 304 -12.80 18.79 -6.78
N LEU A 305 -12.37 17.56 -6.48
CA LEU A 305 -10.96 17.20 -6.50
C LEU A 305 -10.37 17.30 -7.90
N ILE A 306 -11.10 16.92 -8.95
CA ILE A 306 -10.62 16.95 -10.33
C ILE A 306 -10.33 18.39 -10.77
N ASP A 307 -11.24 19.31 -10.46
CA ASP A 307 -11.09 20.74 -10.78
C ASP A 307 -9.92 21.36 -10.00
N TRP A 308 -9.79 21.03 -8.72
CA TRP A 308 -8.68 21.49 -7.88
C TRP A 308 -7.34 20.96 -8.38
N ILE A 309 -7.24 19.67 -8.69
CA ILE A 309 -6.01 19.05 -9.21
C ILE A 309 -5.60 19.68 -10.55
N LYS A 310 -6.57 20.01 -11.40
CA LYS A 310 -6.30 20.72 -12.67
C LYS A 310 -5.71 22.10 -12.43
N LYS A 311 -6.22 22.84 -11.45
CA LYS A 311 -5.68 24.14 -11.02
C LYS A 311 -4.25 23.96 -10.48
N VAL A 312 -4.05 23.05 -9.52
CA VAL A 312 -2.74 22.76 -8.91
C VAL A 312 -1.71 22.40 -9.98
N SER A 313 -2.03 21.48 -10.88
CA SER A 313 -1.12 21.03 -11.93
C SER A 313 -0.75 22.16 -12.89
N ALA A 314 -1.70 23.05 -13.22
CA ALA A 314 -1.43 24.22 -14.05
C ALA A 314 -0.51 25.23 -13.34
N GLU A 315 -0.75 25.52 -12.07
CA GLU A 315 0.09 26.42 -11.27
C GLU A 315 1.50 25.85 -11.07
N ALA A 316 1.63 24.55 -10.81
CA ALA A 316 2.91 23.86 -10.68
C ALA A 316 3.76 24.03 -11.95
N ARG A 317 3.17 23.82 -13.13
CA ARG A 317 3.86 24.02 -14.42
C ARG A 317 4.32 25.46 -14.61
N GLN A 318 3.47 26.44 -14.32
CA GLN A 318 3.83 27.86 -14.42
C GLN A 318 4.99 28.23 -13.48
N LYS A 319 5.08 27.57 -12.33
CA LYS A 319 6.07 27.84 -11.29
C LYS A 319 7.30 26.93 -11.37
N GLY A 320 7.36 26.02 -12.33
CA GLY A 320 8.44 25.04 -12.45
C GLY A 320 8.55 24.15 -11.21
N LYS A 321 7.43 23.67 -10.68
CA LYS A 321 7.35 22.72 -9.56
C LYS A 321 7.08 21.32 -10.10
N ILE A 322 7.72 20.32 -9.52
CA ILE A 322 7.32 18.93 -9.72
C ILE A 322 6.20 18.57 -8.75
N VAL A 323 5.14 17.93 -9.25
CA VAL A 323 4.01 17.45 -8.43
C VAL A 323 4.15 15.95 -8.27
N ILE A 324 4.25 15.50 -7.02
CA ILE A 324 4.20 14.09 -6.66
C ILE A 324 2.87 13.84 -5.96
N ALA A 325 1.92 13.22 -6.67
CA ALA A 325 0.64 12.86 -6.09
C ALA A 325 0.77 11.57 -5.29
N PHE A 326 0.03 11.48 -4.19
CA PHE A 326 -0.13 10.24 -3.45
C PHE A 326 -1.53 10.13 -2.88
N SER A 327 -2.04 8.90 -2.88
CA SER A 327 -3.35 8.57 -2.34
C SER A 327 -3.35 7.10 -1.94
N HIS A 328 -4.40 6.65 -1.28
CA HIS A 328 -4.46 5.26 -0.85
C HIS A 328 -4.70 4.28 -2.02
N TYR A 329 -5.61 4.61 -2.94
CA TYR A 329 -6.08 3.67 -3.97
C TYR A 329 -5.28 3.76 -5.28
N PRO A 330 -5.19 2.68 -6.07
CA PRO A 330 -4.67 2.74 -7.43
C PRO A 330 -5.53 3.60 -8.36
N MET A 331 -4.89 4.33 -9.29
CA MET A 331 -5.56 5.06 -10.38
C MET A 331 -5.59 4.30 -11.70
N VAL A 332 -4.83 3.21 -11.81
CA VAL A 332 -4.70 2.37 -13.01
C VAL A 332 -4.94 0.91 -12.61
N ASP A 333 -5.36 0.09 -13.57
CA ASP A 333 -5.41 -1.37 -13.43
C ASP A 333 -4.09 -1.89 -12.79
N PHE A 334 -4.23 -2.75 -11.79
CA PHE A 334 -3.14 -3.29 -10.98
C PHE A 334 -2.91 -4.80 -11.21
N ASN A 335 -3.44 -5.32 -12.31
CA ASN A 335 -3.32 -6.72 -12.72
C ASN A 335 -2.68 -6.84 -14.11
N ASP A 336 -1.81 -5.90 -14.50
CA ASP A 336 -1.11 -5.90 -15.80
C ASP A 336 -2.06 -6.06 -17.00
N ASP A 337 -3.20 -5.38 -16.97
CA ASP A 337 -4.23 -5.48 -18.01
C ASP A 337 -4.87 -6.87 -18.15
N ALA A 338 -4.69 -7.76 -17.16
CA ALA A 338 -5.31 -9.09 -17.11
C ALA A 338 -6.72 -9.10 -16.52
N SER A 339 -7.24 -7.96 -16.02
CA SER A 339 -8.57 -7.87 -15.42
C SER A 339 -9.71 -8.41 -16.29
N PRO A 340 -9.75 -8.23 -17.63
CA PRO A 340 -10.76 -8.87 -18.47
C PRO A 340 -10.74 -10.40 -18.42
N GLU A 341 -9.55 -11.02 -18.48
CA GLU A 341 -9.40 -12.47 -18.39
C GLU A 341 -9.68 -12.98 -16.97
N LEU A 342 -9.23 -12.26 -15.94
CA LEU A 342 -9.53 -12.57 -14.54
C LEU A 342 -11.05 -12.61 -14.31
N LYS A 343 -11.78 -11.62 -14.83
CA LYS A 343 -13.24 -11.54 -14.74
C LYS A 343 -13.94 -12.72 -15.43
N LEU A 344 -13.40 -13.21 -16.54
CA LEU A 344 -13.93 -14.37 -17.26
C LEU A 344 -13.64 -15.69 -16.54
N LEU A 345 -12.47 -15.83 -15.91
CA LEU A 345 -12.06 -17.06 -15.23
C LEU A 345 -12.65 -17.17 -13.82
N PHE A 346 -12.50 -16.14 -13.01
CA PHE A 346 -12.86 -16.14 -11.58
C PHE A 346 -14.25 -15.54 -11.31
N GLY A 347 -14.73 -14.69 -12.21
CA GLY A 347 -15.98 -13.94 -12.05
C GLY A 347 -15.75 -12.49 -11.61
N PRO A 348 -16.76 -11.62 -11.75
CA PRO A 348 -16.63 -10.17 -11.61
C PRO A 348 -16.33 -9.65 -10.20
N HIS A 349 -16.63 -10.44 -9.17
CA HIS A 349 -16.52 -10.05 -7.76
C HIS A 349 -15.46 -10.86 -7.00
N LYS A 350 -14.59 -11.56 -7.73
CA LYS A 350 -13.47 -12.34 -7.17
C LYS A 350 -12.15 -11.60 -7.39
N MET A 351 -11.09 -12.04 -6.73
CA MET A 351 -9.73 -11.49 -6.92
C MET A 351 -9.65 -9.98 -6.67
N GLN A 352 -10.58 -9.46 -5.85
CA GLN A 352 -10.73 -8.03 -5.56
C GLN A 352 -11.01 -7.15 -6.80
N LEU A 353 -11.58 -7.71 -7.87
CA LEU A 353 -11.83 -7.00 -9.13
C LEU A 353 -12.77 -5.79 -9.00
N ASP A 354 -13.64 -5.75 -7.98
CA ASP A 354 -14.49 -4.58 -7.69
C ASP A 354 -13.68 -3.32 -7.29
N ARG A 355 -12.40 -3.49 -6.97
CA ARG A 355 -11.47 -2.41 -6.60
C ARG A 355 -10.63 -1.90 -7.77
N VAL A 356 -10.70 -2.57 -8.94
CA VAL A 356 -9.95 -2.15 -10.12
C VAL A 356 -10.54 -0.82 -10.62
N PRO A 357 -9.72 0.23 -10.75
CA PRO A 357 -10.20 1.49 -11.28
C PRO A 357 -10.58 1.33 -12.76
N ASP A 358 -11.69 1.96 -13.15
CA ASP A 358 -12.08 2.05 -14.55
C ASP A 358 -11.04 2.85 -15.34
N GLU A 359 -10.83 2.52 -16.61
CA GLU A 359 -9.85 3.23 -17.47
C GLU A 359 -10.12 4.75 -17.55
N GLU A 360 -11.38 5.17 -17.39
CA GLU A 360 -11.78 6.58 -17.32
C GLU A 360 -11.10 7.32 -16.15
N VAL A 361 -10.85 6.66 -15.01
CA VAL A 361 -10.13 7.24 -13.88
C VAL A 361 -8.75 7.72 -14.33
N ALA A 362 -7.95 6.80 -14.89
CA ALA A 362 -6.60 7.12 -15.34
C ALA A 362 -6.61 8.28 -16.36
N GLN A 363 -7.56 8.26 -17.29
CA GLN A 363 -7.70 9.31 -18.30
C GLN A 363 -8.01 10.69 -17.69
N ILE A 364 -8.97 10.75 -16.77
CA ILE A 364 -9.37 12.02 -16.13
C ILE A 364 -8.23 12.63 -15.32
N PHE A 365 -7.54 11.82 -14.51
CA PHE A 365 -6.47 12.34 -13.64
C PHE A 365 -5.19 12.67 -14.41
N ALA A 366 -4.86 11.90 -15.46
CA ALA A 366 -3.78 12.27 -16.38
C ALA A 366 -4.09 13.59 -17.10
N ASP A 367 -5.32 13.79 -17.58
CA ASP A 367 -5.76 15.03 -18.23
C ASP A 367 -5.90 16.21 -17.27
N ALA A 368 -6.13 15.96 -15.97
CA ALA A 368 -6.04 16.97 -14.92
C ALA A 368 -4.57 17.39 -14.66
N GLY A 369 -3.59 16.61 -15.15
CA GLY A 369 -2.17 16.95 -15.12
C GLY A 369 -1.35 16.19 -14.09
N ILE A 370 -1.90 15.14 -13.46
CA ILE A 370 -1.09 14.22 -12.65
C ILE A 370 -0.24 13.37 -13.59
N GLN A 371 1.07 13.38 -13.37
CA GLN A 371 1.99 12.52 -14.10
C GLN A 371 2.52 11.36 -13.23
N ILE A 372 2.82 11.62 -11.96
CA ILE A 372 3.31 10.60 -11.01
C ILE A 372 2.31 10.48 -9.87
N HIS A 373 1.89 9.25 -9.59
CA HIS A 373 1.05 8.90 -8.46
C HIS A 373 1.63 7.71 -7.69
N PHE A 374 1.78 7.84 -6.36
CA PHE A 374 2.09 6.74 -5.46
C PHE A 374 0.82 6.27 -4.74
N GLY A 375 0.45 5.00 -4.93
CA GLY A 375 -0.68 4.34 -4.28
C GLY A 375 -0.26 3.24 -3.31
N GLY A 376 -1.24 2.69 -2.58
CA GLY A 376 -1.14 1.52 -1.70
C GLY A 376 -2.37 0.62 -1.87
N HIS A 377 -3.06 0.29 -0.76
CA HIS A 377 -4.36 -0.41 -0.68
C HIS A 377 -4.34 -1.90 -1.08
N MET A 378 -3.70 -2.22 -2.20
CA MET A 378 -3.64 -3.58 -2.72
C MET A 378 -2.50 -4.40 -2.10
N HIS A 379 -1.60 -3.75 -1.36
CA HIS A 379 -0.39 -4.32 -0.73
C HIS A 379 0.61 -4.91 -1.74
N ILE A 380 0.53 -4.51 -3.00
CA ILE A 380 1.37 -5.05 -4.08
C ILE A 380 2.48 -4.07 -4.48
N ASN A 381 3.57 -4.61 -4.99
CA ASN A 381 4.58 -3.89 -5.75
C ASN A 381 4.23 -3.96 -7.24
N ASP A 382 3.89 -2.83 -7.87
CA ASP A 382 3.49 -2.78 -9.29
C ASP A 382 3.62 -1.35 -9.85
N THR A 383 3.65 -1.21 -11.18
CA THR A 383 3.55 0.07 -11.88
C THR A 383 2.56 -0.01 -13.05
N GLY A 384 1.47 0.77 -12.98
CA GLY A 384 0.55 0.97 -14.10
C GLY A 384 0.92 2.22 -14.91
N VAL A 385 0.86 2.15 -16.24
CA VAL A 385 1.08 3.32 -17.12
C VAL A 385 -0.08 3.50 -18.08
N ARG A 386 -0.63 4.72 -18.14
CA ARG A 386 -1.70 5.09 -19.08
C ARG A 386 -1.41 6.40 -19.77
N THR A 387 -1.62 6.42 -21.09
CA THR A 387 -1.53 7.62 -21.90
C THR A 387 -2.88 7.93 -22.51
N THR A 388 -3.37 9.14 -22.29
CA THR A 388 -4.68 9.57 -22.80
C THR A 388 -4.62 9.89 -24.29
N ALA A 389 -5.78 10.02 -24.93
CA ALA A 389 -5.87 10.49 -26.31
C ALA A 389 -5.25 11.89 -26.54
N LYS A 390 -5.07 12.69 -25.48
CA LYS A 390 -4.40 14.01 -25.54
C LYS A 390 -2.87 13.92 -25.39
N GLY A 391 -2.33 12.72 -25.17
CA GLY A 391 -0.90 12.49 -24.95
C GLY A 391 -0.43 12.77 -23.53
N ASN A 392 -1.33 12.95 -22.57
CA ASN A 392 -0.97 13.04 -21.15
C ASN A 392 -0.73 11.63 -20.59
N THR A 393 0.35 11.43 -19.85
CA THR A 393 0.70 10.12 -19.30
C THR A 393 0.71 10.13 -17.78
N LEU A 394 0.05 9.13 -17.18
CA LEU A 394 0.05 8.84 -15.75
C LEU A 394 0.87 7.58 -15.48
N PHE A 395 1.84 7.71 -14.57
CA PHE A 395 2.59 6.62 -13.95
C PHE A 395 2.02 6.38 -12.55
N ASN A 396 1.28 5.29 -12.38
CA ASN A 396 0.70 4.86 -11.11
C ASN A 396 1.59 3.80 -10.48
N ILE A 397 2.36 4.19 -9.46
CA ILE A 397 3.32 3.34 -8.77
C ILE A 397 2.65 2.81 -7.50
N GLN A 398 2.41 1.51 -7.42
CA GLN A 398 1.89 0.85 -6.22
C GLN A 398 3.03 0.55 -5.26
N THR A 399 2.94 1.10 -4.06
CA THR A 399 3.90 0.87 -2.99
C THR A 399 3.48 -0.39 -2.23
N PRO A 400 4.34 -1.41 -2.12
CA PRO A 400 4.03 -2.61 -1.36
C PRO A 400 3.87 -2.28 0.14
N SER A 401 3.16 -3.16 0.84
CA SER A 401 2.97 -3.06 2.29
C SER A 401 4.12 -3.71 3.04
N LEU A 402 4.49 -3.16 4.20
CA LEU A 402 5.36 -3.85 5.15
C LEU A 402 4.65 -5.02 5.86
N ALA A 403 3.32 -5.09 5.80
CA ALA A 403 2.47 -6.10 6.43
C ALA A 403 2.10 -7.24 5.47
N ALA A 404 2.70 -7.34 4.28
CA ALA A 404 2.41 -8.37 3.29
C ALA A 404 3.68 -8.82 2.56
N TYR A 405 3.58 -9.93 1.83
CA TYR A 405 4.66 -10.36 0.94
C TYR A 405 4.62 -9.55 -0.36
N LYS A 406 5.72 -8.95 -0.84
CA LYS A 406 7.05 -8.90 -0.22
C LYS A 406 7.22 -7.60 0.59
N PRO A 407 7.71 -7.65 1.84
CA PRO A 407 7.74 -6.47 2.70
C PRO A 407 8.76 -5.46 2.18
N ALA A 408 8.30 -4.32 1.71
CA ALA A 408 9.16 -3.31 1.11
C ALA A 408 8.60 -1.89 1.25
N TYR A 409 9.44 -0.90 0.95
CA TYR A 409 9.05 0.50 0.78
C TYR A 409 9.71 1.07 -0.48
N LYS A 410 9.24 2.21 -1.01
CA LYS A 410 9.81 2.82 -2.22
C LYS A 410 10.59 4.08 -1.92
N ILE A 411 11.65 4.35 -2.68
CA ILE A 411 12.38 5.61 -2.68
C ILE A 411 12.20 6.26 -4.04
N LEU A 412 11.69 7.49 -4.06
CA LEU A 412 11.74 8.38 -5.21
C LEU A 412 12.96 9.28 -5.10
N THR A 413 13.83 9.27 -6.10
CA THR A 413 14.90 10.23 -6.30
C THR A 413 14.53 11.19 -7.42
N ILE A 414 14.48 12.49 -7.13
CA ILE A 414 14.17 13.55 -8.09
C ILE A 414 15.50 14.16 -8.57
N HIS A 415 15.88 13.88 -9.81
CA HIS A 415 17.09 14.41 -10.45
C HIS A 415 16.82 15.79 -11.07
N SER A 416 15.62 15.98 -11.62
CA SER A 416 15.13 17.25 -12.16
C SER A 416 13.60 17.29 -12.18
N ASN A 417 13.00 18.40 -12.63
CA ASN A 417 11.54 18.50 -12.80
C ASN A 417 10.97 17.54 -13.86
N SER A 418 11.82 16.87 -14.65
CA SER A 418 11.40 15.95 -15.71
C SER A 418 12.02 14.57 -15.61
N GLU A 419 12.94 14.32 -14.68
CA GLU A 419 13.64 13.05 -14.56
C GLU A 419 13.63 12.60 -13.10
N VAL A 420 13.03 11.44 -12.88
CA VAL A 420 12.93 10.80 -11.57
C VAL A 420 13.35 9.34 -11.67
N GLU A 421 13.73 8.78 -10.53
CA GLU A 421 14.15 7.41 -10.37
C GLU A 421 13.42 6.82 -9.16
N VAL A 422 12.98 5.57 -9.27
CA VAL A 422 12.25 4.85 -8.23
C VAL A 422 12.98 3.54 -7.94
N GLU A 423 13.26 3.29 -6.67
CA GLU A 423 13.91 2.07 -6.18
C GLU A 423 13.02 1.45 -5.10
N THR A 424 12.82 0.12 -5.16
CA THR A 424 12.04 -0.62 -4.16
C THR A 424 12.97 -1.33 -3.18
N ILE A 425 12.85 -0.99 -1.90
CA ILE A 425 13.73 -1.49 -0.85
C ILE A 425 13.02 -2.57 -0.05
N VAL A 426 13.46 -3.81 -0.22
CA VAL A 426 12.99 -4.96 0.56
C VAL A 426 13.47 -4.85 2.01
N VAL A 427 12.55 -4.98 2.96
CA VAL A 427 12.80 -5.04 4.40
C VAL A 427 12.81 -6.51 4.83
N GLY A 428 13.80 -7.27 4.34
CA GLY A 428 13.80 -8.73 4.52
C GLY A 428 14.29 -9.21 5.89
N SER A 429 15.21 -8.47 6.52
CA SER A 429 15.71 -8.75 7.87
C SER A 429 15.15 -7.75 8.87
N VAL A 430 14.29 -8.20 9.79
CA VAL A 430 13.69 -7.37 10.83
C VAL A 430 14.12 -7.88 12.20
N SER A 431 14.71 -7.02 13.03
CA SER A 431 15.07 -7.41 14.39
C SER A 431 13.80 -7.69 15.21
N LYS A 432 13.83 -8.77 16.01
CA LYS A 432 12.76 -9.16 16.96
C LYS A 432 11.43 -9.60 16.33
N PHE A 433 11.35 -9.80 15.02
CA PHE A 433 10.11 -10.28 14.39
C PHE A 433 9.62 -11.61 15.02
N ASN A 434 10.55 -12.49 15.37
CA ASN A 434 10.29 -13.79 16.00
C ASN A 434 10.05 -13.74 17.51
N ASN A 435 10.12 -12.57 18.16
CA ASN A 435 9.85 -12.43 19.60
C ASN A 435 8.41 -12.82 19.98
N LEU A 436 7.51 -12.92 18.99
CA LEU A 436 6.12 -13.28 19.18
C LEU A 436 5.86 -14.78 19.03
N PHE A 437 6.82 -15.56 18.51
CA PHE A 437 6.64 -16.98 18.23
C PHE A 437 6.23 -17.82 19.45
N PRO A 438 6.77 -17.58 20.68
CA PRO A 438 6.33 -18.32 21.85
C PRO A 438 4.82 -18.20 22.12
N PHE A 439 4.20 -17.07 21.78
CA PHE A 439 2.76 -16.89 21.94
C PHE A 439 1.95 -17.69 20.92
N TYR A 440 2.43 -17.76 19.68
CA TYR A 440 1.81 -18.59 18.64
C TYR A 440 2.00 -20.08 18.92
N GLU A 441 3.08 -20.49 19.59
CA GLU A 441 3.20 -21.87 20.07
C GLU A 441 2.15 -22.21 21.13
N GLU A 442 1.83 -21.28 22.02
CA GLU A 442 0.76 -21.45 23.02
C GLU A 442 -0.62 -21.55 22.34
N GLU A 443 -0.89 -20.69 21.35
CA GLU A 443 -2.10 -20.79 20.50
C GLU A 443 -2.18 -22.13 19.78
N TYR A 444 -1.10 -22.56 19.14
CA TYR A 444 -1.05 -23.84 18.43
C TYR A 444 -1.35 -25.01 19.38
N ALA A 445 -0.74 -25.01 20.57
CA ALA A 445 -0.96 -26.04 21.58
C ALA A 445 -2.42 -26.04 22.07
N HIS A 446 -3.02 -24.86 22.24
CA HIS A 446 -4.42 -24.73 22.56
C HIS A 446 -5.32 -25.33 21.47
N LEU A 447 -5.13 -24.92 20.22
CA LEU A 447 -5.88 -25.42 19.06
C LEU A 447 -5.73 -26.94 18.90
N GLN A 448 -4.53 -27.47 19.14
CA GLN A 448 -4.26 -28.91 19.10
C GLN A 448 -5.02 -29.66 20.20
N ASN A 449 -5.02 -29.13 21.43
CA ASN A 449 -5.69 -29.76 22.57
C ASN A 449 -7.21 -29.85 22.38
N ILE A 450 -7.81 -28.79 21.81
CA ILE A 450 -9.25 -28.79 21.49
C ILE A 450 -9.58 -29.48 20.16
N LYS A 451 -8.56 -29.97 19.43
CA LYS A 451 -8.69 -30.59 18.10
C LYS A 451 -9.40 -29.67 17.10
N SER A 452 -9.04 -28.40 17.10
CA SER A 452 -9.62 -27.42 16.18
C SER A 452 -9.35 -27.83 14.72
N PRO A 453 -10.36 -27.80 13.83
CA PRO A 453 -10.14 -27.99 12.40
C PRO A 453 -9.33 -26.85 11.77
N ASP A 454 -9.27 -25.70 12.43
CA ASP A 454 -8.60 -24.48 11.96
C ASP A 454 -7.14 -24.39 12.43
N ILE A 455 -6.57 -25.50 12.93
CA ILE A 455 -5.16 -25.53 13.31
C ILE A 455 -4.27 -25.29 12.08
N TRP A 456 -3.45 -24.26 12.14
CA TRP A 456 -2.58 -23.80 11.05
C TRP A 456 -1.27 -24.60 10.98
N ASN A 457 -0.45 -24.41 9.93
CA ASN A 457 0.81 -25.13 9.78
C ASN A 457 1.93 -24.55 10.68
N LYS A 458 2.40 -25.32 11.67
CA LYS A 458 3.45 -24.89 12.62
C LYS A 458 4.77 -24.47 11.96
N ASP A 459 5.04 -24.91 10.74
CA ASP A 459 6.32 -24.65 10.05
C ASP A 459 6.59 -23.17 9.78
N ILE A 460 5.57 -22.30 9.76
CA ILE A 460 5.77 -20.84 9.67
C ILE A 460 6.68 -20.30 10.79
N LEU A 461 6.65 -20.91 11.99
CA LEU A 461 7.50 -20.53 13.11
C LEU A 461 8.97 -20.92 12.94
N LYS A 462 9.32 -21.60 11.84
CA LYS A 462 10.71 -21.88 11.45
C LYS A 462 11.30 -20.81 10.53
N ALA A 463 10.54 -19.76 10.21
CA ALA A 463 10.99 -18.68 9.37
C ALA A 463 12.30 -18.06 9.90
N LYS A 464 13.29 -17.90 9.01
CA LYS A 464 14.65 -17.48 9.37
C LYS A 464 14.78 -15.97 9.53
N ASP A 465 14.01 -15.24 8.73
CA ASP A 465 13.94 -13.80 8.69
C ASP A 465 12.51 -13.36 8.34
N TYR A 466 12.30 -12.06 8.18
CA TYR A 466 10.97 -11.51 7.94
C TYR A 466 10.48 -11.75 6.52
N GLU A 467 11.39 -11.79 5.55
CA GLU A 467 11.07 -12.17 4.17
C GLU A 467 10.55 -13.62 4.09
N ASP A 468 11.22 -14.55 4.78
CA ASP A 468 10.76 -15.94 4.87
C ASP A 468 9.41 -16.05 5.60
N PHE A 469 9.21 -15.27 6.67
CA PHE A 469 7.95 -15.22 7.40
C PHE A 469 6.77 -14.74 6.54
N THR A 470 6.95 -13.62 5.83
CA THR A 470 5.94 -13.08 4.91
C THR A 470 5.65 -14.01 3.73
N ARG A 471 6.66 -14.71 3.21
CA ARG A 471 6.47 -15.74 2.18
C ARG A 471 5.66 -16.94 2.70
N TRP A 472 5.93 -17.40 3.92
CA TRP A 472 5.13 -18.44 4.57
C TRP A 472 3.69 -17.98 4.80
N HIS A 473 3.50 -16.73 5.24
CA HIS A 473 2.19 -16.12 5.38
C HIS A 473 1.43 -16.11 4.05
N LEU A 474 2.04 -15.65 2.95
CA LEU A 474 1.42 -15.70 1.62
C LEU A 474 1.03 -17.12 1.21
N LYS A 475 1.90 -18.11 1.47
CA LYS A 475 1.63 -19.51 1.12
C LYS A 475 0.40 -20.05 1.84
N GLU A 476 0.29 -19.78 3.13
CA GLU A 476 -0.87 -20.19 3.92
C GLU A 476 -2.11 -19.38 3.54
N LEU A 477 -1.99 -18.09 3.25
CA LEU A 477 -3.08 -17.25 2.77
C LEU A 477 -3.65 -17.76 1.43
N VAL A 478 -2.78 -18.20 0.51
CA VAL A 478 -3.19 -18.86 -0.74
C VAL A 478 -3.99 -20.12 -0.42
N ARG A 479 -3.46 -21.00 0.42
CA ARG A 479 -4.07 -22.29 0.76
C ARG A 479 -5.40 -22.15 1.51
N LEU A 480 -5.45 -21.27 2.51
CA LEU A 480 -6.55 -21.14 3.46
C LEU A 480 -7.66 -20.23 2.96
N ARG A 481 -7.32 -19.22 2.14
CA ARG A 481 -8.27 -18.18 1.75
C ARG A 481 -8.44 -18.05 0.25
N PHE A 482 -7.37 -17.76 -0.49
CA PHE A 482 -7.53 -17.42 -1.91
C PHE A 482 -8.00 -18.61 -2.75
N LEU A 483 -7.49 -19.82 -2.52
CA LEU A 483 -7.95 -20.99 -3.25
C LEU A 483 -9.42 -21.33 -2.93
N PRO A 484 -9.87 -21.37 -1.67
CA PRO A 484 -11.28 -21.63 -1.37
C PRO A 484 -12.24 -20.51 -1.80
N GLU A 485 -11.82 -19.24 -1.69
CA GLU A 485 -12.71 -18.10 -1.93
C GLU A 485 -12.76 -17.68 -3.41
N ASP A 486 -11.63 -17.66 -4.12
CA ASP A 486 -11.56 -17.05 -5.45
C ASP A 486 -11.59 -18.07 -6.61
N PHE A 487 -10.96 -19.24 -6.46
CA PHE A 487 -10.75 -20.16 -7.58
C PHE A 487 -11.99 -21.00 -7.91
N PRO A 488 -12.38 -21.15 -9.20
CA PRO A 488 -13.42 -22.10 -9.58
C PRO A 488 -13.00 -23.53 -9.24
N VAL A 489 -13.86 -24.26 -8.52
CA VAL A 489 -13.57 -25.60 -7.98
C VAL A 489 -13.11 -26.57 -9.06
N GLU A 490 -13.80 -26.61 -10.20
CA GLU A 490 -13.48 -27.52 -11.31
C GLU A 490 -12.13 -27.18 -11.96
N PHE A 491 -11.84 -25.89 -12.14
CA PHE A 491 -10.57 -25.43 -12.70
C PHE A 491 -9.41 -25.78 -11.76
N LEU A 492 -9.56 -25.49 -10.46
CA LEU A 492 -8.53 -25.80 -9.47
C LEU A 492 -8.26 -27.31 -9.40
N ALA A 493 -9.31 -28.13 -9.37
CA ALA A 493 -9.18 -29.58 -9.37
C ALA A 493 -8.45 -30.12 -10.61
N ALA A 494 -8.60 -29.44 -11.76
CA ALA A 494 -7.97 -29.84 -13.02
C ALA A 494 -6.46 -29.57 -13.07
N ILE A 495 -5.94 -28.57 -12.34
CA ILE A 495 -4.52 -28.17 -12.46
C ILE A 495 -3.70 -28.41 -11.19
N ILE A 496 -4.29 -28.31 -10.01
CA ILE A 496 -3.51 -28.14 -8.75
C ILE A 496 -2.54 -29.29 -8.46
N LYS A 497 -2.88 -30.52 -8.87
CA LYS A 497 -2.07 -31.73 -8.64
C LYS A 497 -1.21 -32.15 -9.83
N LEU A 498 -1.41 -31.54 -11.00
CA LEU A 498 -0.63 -31.88 -12.19
C LEU A 498 0.82 -31.42 -11.99
N SER A 499 1.78 -32.25 -12.38
CA SER A 499 3.18 -31.81 -12.45
C SER A 499 3.36 -30.80 -13.57
N GLY A 500 4.44 -30.00 -13.52
CA GLY A 500 4.81 -29.14 -14.65
C GLY A 500 4.94 -29.92 -15.96
N LYS A 501 5.37 -31.19 -15.88
CA LYS A 501 5.49 -32.10 -17.02
C LYS A 501 4.12 -32.44 -17.61
N ASP A 502 3.16 -32.78 -16.77
CA ASP A 502 1.78 -33.05 -17.23
C ASP A 502 1.18 -31.80 -17.89
N LEU A 503 1.44 -30.63 -17.32
CA LEU A 503 0.96 -29.34 -17.83
C LEU A 503 1.58 -28.97 -19.19
N VAL A 504 2.90 -29.15 -19.37
CA VAL A 504 3.55 -28.85 -20.66
C VAL A 504 3.19 -29.88 -21.74
N GLN A 505 2.82 -31.10 -21.36
CA GLN A 505 2.43 -32.17 -22.31
C GLN A 505 0.92 -32.29 -22.51
N ILE A 506 0.12 -31.34 -22.01
CA ILE A 506 -1.34 -31.43 -21.93
C ILE A 506 -2.05 -31.65 -23.29
N ASN A 507 -1.44 -31.25 -24.41
CA ASN A 507 -1.99 -31.45 -25.77
C ASN A 507 -1.36 -32.63 -26.52
N ALA A 508 -0.54 -33.46 -25.88
CA ALA A 508 0.15 -34.61 -26.49
C ALA A 508 1.04 -34.29 -27.72
N ASN A 509 1.46 -33.03 -27.91
CA ASN A 509 2.35 -32.62 -29.01
C ASN A 509 3.83 -32.68 -28.62
N THR A 510 4.34 -33.89 -28.37
CA THR A 510 5.68 -34.12 -27.79
C THR A 510 6.82 -33.55 -28.64
N ALA A 511 6.71 -33.60 -29.98
CA ALA A 511 7.78 -33.13 -30.87
C ALA A 511 8.00 -31.61 -30.78
N GLU A 512 6.93 -30.83 -30.65
CA GLU A 512 7.02 -29.37 -30.48
C GLU A 512 7.64 -29.02 -29.12
N VAL A 513 7.20 -29.70 -28.05
CA VAL A 513 7.74 -29.51 -26.70
C VAL A 513 9.23 -29.84 -26.66
N GLU A 514 9.67 -30.93 -27.30
CA GLU A 514 11.09 -31.31 -27.40
C GLU A 514 11.95 -30.24 -28.11
N GLN A 515 11.45 -29.66 -29.20
CA GLN A 515 12.14 -28.56 -29.89
C GLN A 515 12.26 -27.31 -28.99
N GLU A 516 11.18 -26.97 -28.27
CA GLU A 516 11.17 -25.81 -27.40
C GLU A 516 12.10 -25.98 -26.18
N LEU A 517 12.14 -27.19 -25.59
CA LEU A 517 13.08 -27.56 -24.52
C LEU A 517 14.53 -27.32 -24.96
N LEU A 518 14.91 -27.81 -26.15
CA LEU A 518 16.25 -27.60 -26.72
C LEU A 518 16.56 -26.13 -26.91
N SER A 519 15.63 -25.34 -27.47
CA SER A 519 15.83 -23.91 -27.72
C SER A 519 16.03 -23.09 -26.42
N ASN A 520 15.38 -23.52 -25.33
CA ASN A 520 15.45 -22.85 -24.03
C ASN A 520 16.54 -23.40 -23.11
N HIS A 521 17.28 -24.42 -23.53
CA HIS A 521 18.28 -25.13 -22.71
C HIS A 521 17.66 -25.73 -21.43
N LEU A 522 16.46 -26.31 -21.56
CA LEU A 522 15.71 -26.97 -20.48
C LEU A 522 15.58 -28.47 -20.76
N ALA A 523 15.44 -29.25 -19.70
CA ALA A 523 15.15 -30.68 -19.76
C ALA A 523 13.73 -30.96 -19.24
N ILE A 524 13.11 -32.05 -19.70
CA ILE A 524 11.75 -32.40 -19.24
C ILE A 524 11.71 -32.67 -17.73
N GLN A 525 12.81 -33.14 -17.14
CA GLN A 525 12.96 -33.37 -15.70
C GLN A 525 12.86 -32.08 -14.88
N ASP A 526 13.19 -30.92 -15.47
CA ASP A 526 13.06 -29.63 -14.77
C ASP A 526 11.60 -29.35 -14.37
N PHE A 527 10.66 -29.85 -15.18
CA PHE A 527 9.22 -29.70 -14.99
C PHE A 527 8.62 -30.71 -13.99
N GLU A 528 9.38 -31.72 -13.57
CA GLU A 528 8.94 -32.69 -12.55
C GLU A 528 9.13 -32.16 -11.12
N SER A 529 9.88 -31.06 -10.97
CA SER A 529 10.20 -30.44 -9.67
C SER A 529 9.07 -29.60 -9.07
N TRP A 530 7.92 -29.50 -9.73
CA TRP A 530 6.81 -28.65 -9.32
C TRP A 530 5.45 -29.12 -9.84
N THR A 531 4.42 -28.56 -9.24
CA THR A 531 3.01 -28.87 -9.48
C THR A 531 2.19 -27.63 -9.79
N GLY A 532 0.97 -27.79 -10.29
CA GLY A 532 0.06 -26.66 -10.51
C GLY A 532 -0.15 -25.79 -9.27
N PHE A 533 -0.07 -26.35 -8.06
CA PHE A 533 -0.05 -25.55 -6.82
C PHE A 533 1.14 -24.58 -6.78
N ASP A 534 2.35 -25.03 -7.11
CA ASP A 534 3.54 -24.18 -7.12
C ASP A 534 3.41 -23.06 -8.17
N MET A 535 2.84 -23.35 -9.34
CA MET A 535 2.56 -22.33 -10.36
C MET A 535 1.54 -21.29 -9.87
N ILE A 536 0.49 -21.71 -9.16
CA ILE A 536 -0.50 -20.78 -8.57
C ILE A 536 0.14 -19.94 -7.47
N PHE A 537 0.94 -20.57 -6.60
CA PHE A 537 1.67 -19.85 -5.56
C PHE A 537 2.62 -18.80 -6.16
N ASP A 538 3.33 -19.16 -7.24
CA ASP A 538 4.24 -18.26 -7.95
C ASP A 538 3.52 -17.16 -8.70
N PHE A 539 2.32 -17.43 -9.23
CA PHE A 539 1.43 -16.39 -9.74
C PHE A 539 1.11 -15.37 -8.65
N TYR A 540 0.81 -15.80 -7.43
CA TYR A 540 0.62 -14.87 -6.31
C TYR A 540 1.91 -14.18 -5.87
N ARG A 541 3.08 -14.83 -5.97
CA ARG A 541 4.37 -14.16 -5.72
C ARG A 541 4.60 -13.03 -6.72
N LEU A 542 4.40 -13.28 -8.01
CA LEU A 542 4.49 -12.28 -9.08
C LEU A 542 3.44 -11.18 -8.90
N LYS A 543 2.17 -11.54 -8.66
CA LYS A 543 1.09 -10.56 -8.48
C LYS A 543 1.35 -9.58 -7.33
N ASN A 544 1.98 -10.04 -6.24
CA ASN A 544 2.21 -9.19 -5.07
C ASN A 544 3.57 -8.47 -5.08
N ALA A 545 4.60 -9.03 -5.71
CA ALA A 545 5.97 -8.52 -5.62
C ALA A 545 6.60 -8.16 -6.98
N ASP A 546 5.96 -8.52 -8.09
CA ASP A 546 6.39 -8.31 -9.47
C ASP A 546 7.85 -8.77 -9.66
N GLU A 547 8.73 -7.91 -10.19
CA GLU A 547 10.13 -8.18 -10.46
C GLU A 547 10.90 -8.71 -9.24
N LEU A 548 10.47 -8.35 -8.02
CA LEU A 548 11.11 -8.81 -6.78
C LEU A 548 10.89 -10.31 -6.51
N ALA A 549 9.89 -10.94 -7.13
CA ALA A 549 9.66 -12.37 -7.04
C ALA A 549 10.56 -13.17 -8.01
N ILE A 550 11.10 -12.54 -9.07
CA ILE A 550 11.87 -13.21 -10.12
C ILE A 550 13.10 -13.95 -9.55
N PRO A 551 13.92 -13.38 -8.66
CA PRO A 551 15.05 -14.10 -8.07
C PRO A 551 14.64 -15.32 -7.24
N GLU A 552 13.47 -15.28 -6.58
CA GLU A 552 12.97 -16.37 -5.74
C GLU A 552 12.27 -17.48 -6.55
N ILE A 553 11.66 -17.14 -7.68
CA ILE A 553 11.07 -18.13 -8.60
C ILE A 553 12.16 -18.76 -9.47
N GLY A 554 13.10 -17.94 -9.93
CA GLY A 554 14.21 -18.32 -10.79
C GLY A 554 13.85 -18.25 -12.28
N LYS A 555 14.77 -17.71 -13.08
CA LYS A 555 14.60 -17.51 -14.54
C LYS A 555 14.25 -18.81 -15.27
N ASN A 556 14.82 -19.94 -14.86
CA ASN A 556 14.50 -21.24 -15.47
C ASN A 556 13.06 -21.67 -15.19
N ARG A 557 12.53 -21.43 -13.99
CA ARG A 557 11.13 -21.77 -13.67
C ARG A 557 10.16 -20.88 -14.43
N LEU A 558 10.46 -19.58 -14.57
CA LEU A 558 9.64 -18.67 -15.38
C LEU A 558 9.58 -19.11 -16.85
N LYS A 559 10.71 -19.50 -17.46
CA LYS A 559 10.70 -20.09 -18.81
C LYS A 559 9.84 -21.36 -18.91
N GLN A 560 9.86 -22.20 -17.89
CA GLN A 560 8.97 -23.38 -17.84
C GLN A 560 7.49 -22.97 -17.81
N TYR A 561 7.13 -21.93 -17.05
CA TYR A 561 5.78 -21.38 -17.05
C TYR A 561 5.38 -20.80 -18.41
N GLU A 562 6.26 -20.10 -19.11
CA GLU A 562 6.00 -19.63 -20.48
C GLU A 562 5.70 -20.79 -21.43
N MET A 563 6.51 -21.86 -21.40
CA MET A 563 6.30 -23.06 -22.21
C MET A 563 4.96 -23.73 -21.88
N VAL A 564 4.64 -23.87 -20.59
CA VAL A 564 3.34 -24.40 -20.15
C VAL A 564 2.22 -23.51 -20.67
N CYS A 565 2.30 -22.18 -20.52
CA CYS A 565 1.27 -21.26 -20.97
C CYS A 565 1.01 -21.38 -22.49
N LYS A 566 2.06 -21.49 -23.32
CA LYS A 566 1.91 -21.72 -24.77
C LYS A 566 1.16 -23.01 -25.10
N GLN A 567 1.32 -24.05 -24.27
CA GLN A 567 0.58 -25.30 -24.44
C GLN A 567 -0.86 -25.14 -23.94
N LEU A 568 -1.08 -24.50 -22.79
CA LEU A 568 -2.42 -24.20 -22.29
C LEU A 568 -3.25 -23.34 -23.26
N GLU A 569 -2.64 -22.40 -23.98
CA GLU A 569 -3.31 -21.58 -25.01
C GLU A 569 -3.88 -22.40 -26.18
N LYS A 570 -3.34 -23.60 -26.44
CA LYS A 570 -3.81 -24.51 -27.50
C LYS A 570 -4.89 -25.47 -27.00
N SER A 571 -5.21 -25.45 -25.71
CA SER A 571 -6.20 -26.34 -25.11
C SER A 571 -7.61 -26.03 -25.62
N SER A 572 -8.46 -27.04 -25.74
CA SER A 572 -9.90 -26.86 -25.93
C SER A 572 -10.60 -26.35 -24.66
N ASN A 573 -9.95 -26.43 -23.49
CA ASN A 573 -10.48 -25.92 -22.24
C ASN A 573 -10.23 -24.41 -22.13
N LYS A 574 -11.31 -23.63 -22.22
CA LYS A 574 -11.27 -22.16 -22.15
C LYS A 574 -10.65 -21.63 -20.86
N ASN A 575 -10.82 -22.32 -19.72
CA ASN A 575 -10.26 -21.86 -18.45
C ASN A 575 -8.74 -21.98 -18.41
N LEU A 576 -8.18 -23.01 -19.06
CA LEU A 576 -6.73 -23.15 -19.22
C LEU A 576 -6.16 -22.05 -20.12
N VAL A 577 -6.87 -21.70 -21.20
CA VAL A 577 -6.49 -20.57 -22.09
C VAL A 577 -6.59 -19.22 -21.38
N LEU A 578 -7.56 -19.03 -20.49
CA LEU A 578 -7.64 -17.80 -19.68
C LEU A 578 -6.49 -17.74 -18.67
N TRP A 579 -6.22 -18.86 -17.98
CA TRP A 579 -5.13 -18.95 -17.01
C TRP A 579 -3.77 -18.63 -17.62
N SER A 580 -3.48 -19.16 -18.82
CA SER A 580 -2.22 -18.87 -19.51
C SER A 580 -2.06 -17.39 -19.82
N LYS A 581 -3.12 -16.72 -20.32
CA LYS A 581 -3.10 -15.28 -20.59
C LYS A 581 -2.87 -14.44 -19.34
N ILE A 582 -3.52 -14.81 -18.24
CA ILE A 582 -3.37 -14.12 -16.94
C ILE A 582 -1.93 -14.22 -16.46
N VAL A 583 -1.36 -15.44 -16.45
CA VAL A 583 0.01 -15.68 -15.98
C VAL A 583 1.02 -14.97 -16.88
N LEU A 584 0.87 -15.05 -18.21
CA LEU A 584 1.77 -14.38 -19.14
C LEU A 584 1.72 -12.85 -18.99
N LYS A 585 0.55 -12.25 -18.81
CA LYS A 585 0.45 -10.79 -18.54
C LYS A 585 1.15 -10.41 -17.24
N THR A 586 0.89 -11.15 -16.17
CA THR A 586 1.51 -10.94 -14.84
C THR A 586 3.03 -11.06 -14.88
N MET A 587 3.58 -11.91 -15.76
CA MET A 587 5.03 -12.06 -15.93
C MET A 587 5.68 -10.93 -16.76
N ASN A 588 4.89 -10.10 -17.44
CA ASN A 588 5.35 -9.11 -18.42
C ASN A 588 4.85 -7.69 -18.08
N GLY A 589 4.74 -7.39 -16.79
CA GLY A 589 4.37 -6.07 -16.27
C GLY A 589 5.39 -4.97 -16.57
N GLN A 590 5.05 -3.75 -16.17
CA GLN A 590 5.96 -2.62 -16.24
C GLN A 590 7.08 -2.75 -15.18
N PRO A 591 8.15 -1.95 -15.28
CA PRO A 591 9.17 -1.93 -14.25
C PRO A 591 8.60 -1.56 -12.88
N ALA A 592 8.93 -2.33 -11.84
CA ALA A 592 8.41 -2.14 -10.49
C ALA A 592 9.52 -2.18 -9.41
N ASP A 593 10.71 -2.70 -9.71
CA ASP A 593 11.84 -2.75 -8.77
C ASP A 593 12.67 -1.45 -8.80
N HIS A 594 13.53 -1.30 -9.82
CA HIS A 594 14.41 -0.14 -10.00
C HIS A 594 14.29 0.42 -11.42
N PHE A 595 13.81 1.65 -11.54
CA PHE A 595 13.51 2.25 -12.84
C PHE A 595 13.61 3.78 -12.83
N LYS A 596 13.72 4.36 -14.02
CA LYS A 596 13.64 5.81 -14.24
C LYS A 596 12.42 6.19 -15.05
N ILE A 597 11.88 7.38 -14.77
CA ILE A 597 10.80 7.99 -15.56
C ILE A 597 11.29 9.33 -16.10
N ASN A 598 11.10 9.54 -17.41
CA ASN A 598 11.24 10.85 -18.04
C ASN A 598 9.83 11.42 -18.33
N LEU A 599 9.47 12.46 -17.60
CA LEU A 599 8.15 13.11 -17.64
C LEU A 599 7.93 14.00 -18.87
N ASN A 600 8.99 14.35 -19.62
CA ASN A 600 8.85 15.09 -20.87
C ASN A 600 8.60 14.14 -22.06
N THR A 601 9.27 12.99 -22.07
CA THR A 601 9.11 11.99 -23.13
C THR A 601 8.07 10.93 -22.82
N ASN A 602 7.50 10.95 -21.61
CA ASN A 602 6.56 9.96 -21.10
C ASN A 602 7.11 8.52 -21.19
N LYS A 603 8.39 8.32 -20.82
CA LYS A 603 9.05 7.01 -20.87
C LYS A 603 9.39 6.50 -19.48
N ILE A 604 9.26 5.19 -19.31
CA ILE A 604 9.74 4.42 -18.17
C ILE A 604 10.76 3.40 -18.67
N ASP A 605 11.92 3.35 -18.02
CA ASP A 605 13.01 2.43 -18.38
C ASP A 605 13.52 1.72 -17.12
N ARG A 606 13.71 0.40 -17.22
CA ARG A 606 14.40 -0.39 -16.19
C ARG A 606 15.82 0.12 -16.00
N ILE A 607 16.26 0.20 -14.76
CA ILE A 607 17.68 0.32 -14.43
C ILE A 607 18.11 -1.09 -14.05
N GLU A 608 18.99 -1.69 -14.85
CA GLU A 608 19.50 -3.02 -14.48
C GLU A 608 20.25 -2.92 -13.14
N PRO A 609 19.94 -3.81 -12.17
CA PRO A 609 20.58 -3.84 -10.86
C PRO A 609 22.10 -4.01 -10.89
#